data_AF-A0A0D2I0I9-F1
#
_entry.id   AF-A0A0D2I0I9-F1
#
_cell.length_a   1.000
_cell.length_b   1.000
_cell.length_c   1.000
_cell.angle_alpha   90.00
_cell.angle_beta   90.00
_cell.angle_gamma   90.00
#
_symmetry.space_group_name_H-M   'P 1'
#
loop_
_entity.id
_entity.type
_entity.pdbx_description
1 polymer ?
#
loop_
_entity_poly.entity_id
_entity_poly.type
_entity_poly.pdbx_seq_one_letter_code
_entity_poly.pdbx_strand_id
1 'polypeptide(L)'
;MRTETVSFIFEHVFLPPKLPQEHYNELGADNLLKEISHAARDFSHALPAPNNERHIWTQLSRSLDKWIEVYDRGVPCRNIITTTLENICQDVRNGPKGAVFECFEVLAKTNAVVNAKDALIRHFPARAAFLSKERLVDKSFIKELGNAIYMLSVEPLRMAMEKTKKGDNIVVEERQSIHPRAVSE
;
A
#
# COMPACT_ATOMS: atom_id res chain seq x y z
N MET A 1 -16.45 8.46 19.74
CA MET A 1 -15.76 7.37 19.03
C MET A 1 -16.61 6.10 19.18
N ARG A 2 -16.85 5.32 18.12
CA ARG A 2 -17.69 4.10 18.18
C ARG A 2 -16.96 2.99 18.95
N THR A 3 -17.69 2.08 19.61
CA THR A 3 -17.10 0.97 20.37
C THR A 3 -16.18 0.10 19.52
N GLU A 4 -16.56 -0.16 18.27
CA GLU A 4 -15.75 -0.92 17.31
C GLU A 4 -14.41 -0.23 17.02
N THR A 5 -14.39 1.10 16.87
CA THR A 5 -13.16 1.88 16.70
C THR A 5 -12.25 1.79 17.92
N VAL A 6 -12.81 1.87 19.13
CA VAL A 6 -12.02 1.77 20.37
C VAL A 6 -11.40 0.39 20.50
N SER A 7 -12.16 -0.68 20.22
CA SER A 7 -11.62 -2.04 20.18
C SER A 7 -10.53 -2.20 19.12
N PHE A 8 -10.74 -1.66 17.91
CA PHE A 8 -9.76 -1.71 16.84
C PHE A 8 -8.45 -1.01 17.23
N ILE A 9 -8.52 0.20 17.80
CA ILE A 9 -7.35 0.94 18.28
C ILE A 9 -6.64 0.16 19.38
N PHE A 10 -7.39 -0.36 20.35
CA PHE A 10 -6.82 -1.13 21.45
C PHE A 10 -6.05 -2.34 20.94
N GLU A 11 -6.64 -3.09 20.00
CA GLU A 11 -6.02 -4.27 19.40
C GLU A 11 -4.78 -3.96 18.54
N HIS A 12 -4.76 -2.84 17.81
CA HIS A 12 -3.72 -2.58 16.80
C HIS A 12 -2.63 -1.60 17.24
N VAL A 13 -2.88 -0.80 18.28
CA VAL A 13 -1.91 0.19 18.79
C VAL A 13 -1.25 -0.29 20.07
N PHE A 14 -1.99 -0.96 20.95
CA PHE A 14 -1.52 -1.29 22.30
C PHE A 14 -1.23 -2.77 22.50
N LEU A 15 -1.90 -3.66 21.78
CA LEU A 15 -1.65 -5.10 21.85
C LEU A 15 -0.61 -5.54 20.81
N PRO A 16 0.14 -6.63 21.09
CA PRO A 16 0.96 -7.26 20.07
C PRO A 16 0.12 -7.67 18.85
N PRO A 17 0.69 -7.63 17.64
CA PRO A 17 0.01 -8.15 16.46
C PRO A 17 -0.44 -9.60 16.69
N LYS A 18 -1.71 -9.89 16.45
CA LYS A 18 -2.26 -11.26 16.35
C LYS A 18 -1.56 -12.03 15.24
N LEU A 19 -1.67 -13.36 15.32
CA LEU A 19 -1.02 -14.27 14.39
C LEU A 19 -1.47 -14.03 12.94
N PRO A 20 -0.59 -14.24 11.94
CA PRO A 20 -0.89 -14.02 10.52
C PRO A 20 -2.00 -14.89 9.92
N GLN A 21 -2.68 -15.71 10.73
CA GLN A 21 -3.72 -16.65 10.31
C GLN A 21 -5.14 -16.15 10.60
N GLU A 22 -5.28 -15.08 11.38
CA GLU A 22 -6.57 -14.46 11.69
C GLU A 22 -6.80 -13.18 10.88
N HIS A 23 -7.95 -13.07 10.23
CA HIS A 23 -8.34 -11.85 9.52
C HIS A 23 -8.73 -10.79 10.55
N TYR A 24 -8.11 -9.61 10.51
CA TYR A 24 -8.66 -8.46 11.21
C TYR A 24 -9.87 -7.96 10.43
N ASN A 25 -10.99 -7.83 11.15
CA ASN A 25 -12.08 -7.04 10.64
C ASN A 25 -11.62 -5.57 10.67
N GLU A 26 -11.45 -4.95 9.50
CA GLU A 26 -10.98 -3.55 9.41
C GLU A 26 -12.06 -2.52 9.83
N LEU A 27 -13.18 -2.96 10.43
CA LEU A 27 -14.19 -2.09 11.04
C LEU A 27 -13.53 -1.16 12.07
N GLY A 28 -13.43 0.12 11.73
CA GLY A 28 -12.83 1.17 12.58
C GLY A 28 -11.46 1.67 12.12
N ALA A 29 -10.83 1.04 11.12
CA ALA A 29 -9.56 1.50 10.54
C ALA A 29 -9.69 2.89 9.89
N ASP A 30 -10.83 3.16 9.24
CA ASP A 30 -11.20 4.46 8.67
C ASP A 30 -11.19 5.58 9.71
N ASN A 31 -11.78 5.31 10.88
CA ASN A 31 -11.89 6.26 11.98
C ASN A 31 -10.54 6.46 12.64
N LEU A 32 -9.77 5.39 12.88
CA LEU A 32 -8.40 5.51 13.40
C LEU A 32 -7.53 6.37 12.47
N LEU A 33 -7.62 6.16 11.16
CA LEU A 33 -6.85 6.94 10.19
C LEU A 33 -7.23 8.43 10.22
N LYS A 34 -8.53 8.74 10.38
CA LYS A 34 -9.03 10.11 10.57
C LYS A 34 -8.49 10.74 11.86
N GLU A 35 -8.48 10.00 12.97
CA GLU A 35 -7.90 10.45 14.24
C GLU A 35 -6.39 10.70 14.14
N ILE A 36 -5.64 9.83 13.45
CA ILE A 36 -4.20 10.04 13.22
C ILE A 36 -3.95 11.28 12.36
N SER A 37 -4.78 11.52 11.32
CA SER A 37 -4.67 12.75 10.50
C SER A 37 -4.92 14.00 11.34
N HIS A 38 -5.96 14.00 12.18
CA HIS A 38 -6.23 15.10 13.10
C HIS A 38 -5.07 15.34 14.07
N ALA A 39 -4.58 14.29 14.73
CA ALA A 39 -3.44 14.40 15.63
C ALA A 39 -2.18 14.94 14.92
N ALA A 40 -1.86 14.44 13.73
CA ALA A 40 -0.73 14.93 12.93
C ALA A 40 -0.85 16.42 12.59
N ARG A 41 -2.08 16.89 12.30
CA ARG A 41 -2.37 18.31 12.03
C ARG A 41 -2.19 19.15 13.30
N ASP A 42 -2.70 18.68 14.43
CA ASP A 42 -2.58 19.37 15.72
C ASP A 42 -1.11 19.49 16.15
N PHE A 43 -0.32 18.41 16.03
CA PHE A 43 1.12 18.46 16.29
C PHE A 43 1.85 19.44 15.38
N SER A 44 1.51 19.47 14.09
CA SER A 44 2.06 20.44 13.14
C SER A 44 1.73 21.89 13.53
N HIS A 45 0.56 22.16 14.10
CA HIS A 45 0.16 23.49 14.55
C HIS A 45 0.77 23.88 15.90
N ALA A 46 0.97 22.93 16.81
CA ALA A 46 1.55 23.15 18.12
C ALA A 46 3.05 23.44 18.08
N LEU A 47 3.76 22.95 17.06
CA LEU A 47 5.20 23.16 16.92
C LEU A 47 5.53 24.57 16.36
N PRO A 48 6.43 25.33 17.01
CA PRO A 48 6.86 26.65 16.53
C PRO A 48 7.64 26.56 15.20
N ALA A 49 7.56 27.59 14.37
CA ALA A 49 8.44 27.73 13.20
C ALA A 49 9.77 28.43 13.59
N PRO A 50 10.91 28.07 12.97
CA PRO A 50 11.14 26.96 12.04
C PRO A 50 11.54 25.68 12.78
N ASN A 51 10.73 24.62 12.64
CA ASN A 51 11.06 23.30 13.16
C ASN A 51 10.93 22.26 12.03
N ASN A 52 11.98 21.48 11.79
CA ASN A 52 11.99 20.42 10.78
C ASN A 52 10.89 19.37 11.06
N GLU A 53 10.58 19.11 12.32
CA GLU A 53 9.49 18.21 12.71
C GLU A 53 8.13 18.73 12.26
N ARG A 54 7.91 20.05 12.34
CA ARG A 54 6.68 20.68 11.83
C ARG A 54 6.49 20.39 10.35
N HIS A 55 7.57 20.44 9.56
CA HIS A 55 7.53 20.10 8.15
C HIS A 55 7.17 18.62 7.95
N ILE A 56 7.76 17.71 8.73
CA ILE A 56 7.46 16.28 8.68
C ILE A 56 5.97 16.03 8.98
N TRP A 57 5.43 16.58 10.07
CA TRP A 57 4.02 16.44 10.42
C TRP A 57 3.07 17.07 9.39
N THR A 58 3.46 18.19 8.77
CA THR A 58 2.72 18.79 7.65
C THR A 58 2.69 17.88 6.42
N GLN A 59 3.81 17.24 6.08
CA GLN A 59 3.86 16.30 4.96
C GLN A 59 3.07 15.03 5.27
N LEU A 60 3.18 14.51 6.50
CA LEU A 60 2.48 13.31 6.94
C LEU A 60 0.96 13.52 6.91
N SER A 61 0.45 14.62 7.48
CA SER A 61 -0.99 14.94 7.45
C SER A 61 -1.54 15.02 6.02
N ARG A 62 -0.83 15.69 5.10
CA ARG A 62 -1.21 15.71 3.67
C ARG A 62 -1.24 14.33 3.02
N SER A 63 -0.30 13.46 3.39
CA SER A 63 -0.31 12.08 2.92
C SER A 63 -1.50 11.31 3.49
N LEU A 64 -1.75 11.42 4.81
CA LEU A 64 -2.85 10.75 5.49
C LEU A 64 -4.22 11.14 4.93
N ASP A 65 -4.42 12.39 4.55
CA ASP A 65 -5.66 12.83 3.89
C ASP A 65 -5.91 12.07 2.57
N LYS A 66 -4.85 11.76 1.80
CA LYS A 66 -4.96 10.89 0.62
C LYS A 66 -5.27 9.45 0.97
N TRP A 67 -4.70 8.92 2.05
CA TRP A 67 -5.00 7.56 2.52
C TRP A 67 -6.45 7.44 2.98
N ILE A 68 -7.00 8.46 3.64
CA ILE A 68 -8.41 8.52 4.03
C ILE A 68 -9.29 8.48 2.79
N GLU A 69 -8.96 9.27 1.77
CA GLU A 69 -9.70 9.27 0.51
C GLU A 69 -9.66 7.90 -0.18
N VAL A 70 -8.49 7.25 -0.22
CA VAL A 70 -8.34 5.90 -0.77
C VAL A 70 -9.18 4.89 0.02
N TYR A 71 -9.19 4.99 1.35
CA TYR A 71 -9.95 4.09 2.21
C TYR A 71 -11.46 4.29 2.08
N ASP A 72 -11.93 5.54 2.05
CA ASP A 72 -13.35 5.90 1.88
C ASP A 72 -13.87 5.48 0.48
N ARG A 73 -12.99 5.39 -0.54
CA ARG A 73 -13.33 4.84 -1.86
C ARG A 73 -13.54 3.32 -1.86
N GLY A 74 -13.19 2.63 -0.76
CA GLY A 74 -13.42 1.20 -0.57
C GLY A 74 -12.42 0.31 -1.30
N VAL A 75 -12.78 -0.96 -1.52
CA VAL A 75 -11.91 -1.95 -2.17
C VAL A 75 -11.59 -1.49 -3.61
N PRO A 76 -10.31 -1.50 -4.03
CA PRO A 76 -9.93 -1.16 -5.40
C PRO A 76 -10.72 -2.00 -6.41
N CYS A 77 -11.68 -1.36 -7.09
CA CYS A 77 -12.39 -1.96 -8.21
C CYS A 77 -11.86 -1.40 -9.53
N ARG A 78 -12.14 -2.09 -10.64
CA ARG A 78 -11.67 -1.69 -11.97
C ARG A 78 -11.87 -0.21 -12.28
N ASN A 79 -13.03 0.34 -11.93
CA ASN A 79 -13.37 1.74 -12.18
C ASN A 79 -12.54 2.68 -11.30
N ILE A 80 -12.42 2.39 -10.00
CA ILE A 80 -11.63 3.21 -9.06
C ILE A 80 -10.16 3.24 -9.48
N ILE A 81 -9.59 2.10 -9.88
CA ILE A 81 -8.20 2.01 -10.35
C ILE A 81 -8.02 2.87 -11.61
N THR A 82 -8.90 2.72 -12.60
CA THR A 82 -8.81 3.44 -13.86
C THR A 82 -8.95 4.96 -13.64
N THR A 83 -9.97 5.40 -12.89
CA THR A 83 -10.16 6.83 -12.58
C THR A 83 -9.00 7.40 -11.78
N THR A 84 -8.40 6.61 -10.88
CA THR A 84 -7.19 7.04 -10.17
C THR A 84 -6.03 7.24 -11.14
N LEU A 85 -5.78 6.30 -12.05
CA LEU A 85 -4.72 6.42 -13.07
C LEU A 85 -4.93 7.64 -13.99
N GLU A 86 -6.17 7.94 -14.36
CA GLU A 86 -6.50 9.13 -15.15
C GLU A 86 -6.19 10.43 -14.38
N ASN A 87 -6.48 10.45 -13.07
CA ASN A 87 -6.24 11.60 -12.21
C ASN A 87 -4.77 11.72 -11.77
N ILE A 88 -3.98 10.63 -11.82
CA ILE A 88 -2.55 10.66 -11.48
C ILE A 88 -1.82 11.69 -12.33
N CYS A 89 -2.23 11.93 -13.59
CA CYS A 89 -1.63 12.98 -14.43
C CYS A 89 -1.63 14.37 -13.77
N GLN A 90 -2.54 14.62 -12.82
CA GLN A 90 -2.71 15.89 -12.11
C GLN A 90 -2.00 15.93 -10.75
N ASP A 91 -1.42 14.83 -10.29
CA ASP A 91 -0.96 14.68 -8.90
C ASP A 91 0.56 14.90 -8.70
N VAL A 92 0.92 15.35 -7.49
CA VAL A 92 2.15 16.11 -7.15
C VAL A 92 3.48 15.34 -7.32
N ARG A 93 3.46 14.01 -7.46
CA ARG A 93 4.69 13.20 -7.69
C ARG A 93 5.09 13.13 -9.18
N ASN A 94 4.34 13.76 -10.08
CA ASN A 94 4.67 13.75 -11.49
C ASN A 94 5.68 14.83 -11.84
N GLY A 95 6.80 14.38 -12.42
CA GLY A 95 7.71 15.29 -13.11
C GLY A 95 7.11 15.73 -14.45
N PRO A 96 7.67 16.77 -15.08
CA PRO A 96 7.21 17.25 -16.39
C PRO A 96 7.26 16.19 -17.50
N LYS A 97 7.99 15.08 -17.27
CA LYS A 97 8.19 13.98 -18.22
C LYS A 97 7.25 12.79 -18.02
N GLY A 98 6.56 12.68 -16.89
CA GLY A 98 5.72 11.52 -16.58
C GLY A 98 5.59 11.20 -15.09
N ALA A 99 5.14 9.98 -14.80
CA ALA A 99 4.87 9.45 -13.46
C ALA A 99 5.79 8.28 -13.15
N VAL A 100 6.19 8.14 -11.88
CA VAL A 100 6.90 6.97 -11.36
C VAL A 100 5.94 6.17 -10.49
N PHE A 101 5.76 4.89 -10.83
CA PHE A 101 4.99 3.93 -10.06
C PHE A 101 5.94 3.07 -9.25
N GLU A 102 5.82 3.14 -7.93
CA GLU A 102 6.65 2.36 -7.01
C GLU A 102 5.89 1.10 -6.57
N CYS A 103 6.51 -0.06 -6.75
CA CYS A 103 5.97 -1.33 -6.30
C CYS A 103 6.47 -1.63 -4.88
N PHE A 104 5.52 -1.89 -3.97
CA PHE A 104 5.79 -2.28 -2.60
C PHE A 104 5.46 -3.75 -2.42
N GLU A 105 6.47 -4.61 -2.36
CA GLU A 105 6.28 -5.99 -1.94
C GLU A 105 6.25 -6.03 -0.40
N VAL A 106 5.08 -6.22 0.18
CA VAL A 106 4.87 -6.16 1.64
C VAL A 106 5.50 -7.38 2.34
N LEU A 107 5.69 -8.49 1.63
CA LEU A 107 6.15 -9.75 2.22
C LEU A 107 7.62 -10.01 1.92
N ALA A 108 8.37 -10.38 2.95
CA ALA A 108 9.71 -10.94 2.79
C ALA A 108 9.63 -12.37 2.25
N LYS A 109 10.61 -12.75 1.42
CA LYS A 109 10.75 -14.14 0.96
C LYS A 109 11.08 -15.06 2.14
N THR A 110 10.57 -16.29 2.11
CA THR A 110 10.82 -17.31 3.15
C THR A 110 12.31 -17.50 3.41
N ASN A 111 13.15 -17.53 2.37
CA ASN A 111 14.60 -17.66 2.53
C ASN A 111 15.23 -16.46 3.24
N ALA A 112 14.74 -15.24 3.00
CA ALA A 112 15.23 -14.03 3.66
C ALA A 112 14.86 -14.02 5.15
N VAL A 113 13.67 -14.56 5.50
CA VAL A 113 13.24 -14.73 6.89
C VAL A 113 14.07 -15.80 7.61
N VAL A 114 14.20 -16.99 7.01
CA VAL A 114 14.92 -18.12 7.64
C VAL A 114 16.42 -17.84 7.79
N ASN A 115 17.02 -17.10 6.87
CA ASN A 115 18.45 -16.79 6.90
C ASN A 115 18.80 -15.52 7.70
N ALA A 116 17.80 -14.75 8.15
CA ALA A 116 18.06 -13.58 8.98
C ALA A 116 18.56 -14.03 10.37
N LYS A 117 19.76 -13.60 10.76
CA LYS A 117 20.32 -13.91 12.09
C LYS A 117 19.74 -13.04 13.20
N ASP A 118 19.52 -11.76 12.89
CA ASP A 118 19.03 -10.78 13.87
C ASP A 118 17.76 -10.07 13.35
N ALA A 119 17.89 -9.36 12.23
CA ALA A 119 16.81 -8.57 11.64
C ALA A 119 16.80 -8.69 10.12
N LEU A 120 15.62 -8.50 9.53
CA LEU A 120 15.44 -8.50 8.10
C LEU A 120 15.55 -7.07 7.57
N ILE A 121 16.59 -6.78 6.79
CA ILE A 121 16.77 -5.47 6.17
C ILE A 121 16.03 -5.42 4.84
N ARG A 122 15.05 -4.52 4.72
CA ARG A 122 14.31 -4.27 3.47
C ARG A 122 14.59 -2.85 2.97
N HIS A 123 14.74 -2.74 1.66
CA HIS A 123 14.82 -1.45 0.98
C HIS A 123 13.51 -1.23 0.23
N PHE A 124 12.88 -0.09 0.47
CA PHE A 124 11.65 0.32 -0.20
C PHE A 124 11.87 1.67 -0.89
N PRO A 125 11.31 1.88 -2.10
CA PRO A 125 10.60 0.91 -2.93
C PRO A 125 11.55 -0.12 -3.58
N ALA A 126 11.07 -1.35 -3.78
CA ALA A 126 11.91 -2.43 -4.32
C ALA A 126 12.10 -2.31 -5.85
N ARG A 127 11.04 -1.89 -6.55
CA ARG A 127 11.04 -1.65 -7.99
C ARG A 127 10.20 -0.42 -8.30
N ALA A 128 10.55 0.28 -9.37
CA ALA A 128 9.76 1.39 -9.87
C ALA A 128 9.65 1.33 -11.40
N ALA A 129 8.47 1.64 -11.92
CA ALA A 129 8.20 1.76 -13.34
C ALA A 129 7.93 3.22 -13.69
N PHE A 130 8.63 3.74 -14.71
CA PHE A 130 8.36 5.08 -15.22
C PHE A 130 7.38 5.02 -16.37
N LEU A 131 6.33 5.83 -16.30
CA LEU A 131 5.35 6.01 -17.36
C LEU A 131 5.46 7.43 -17.92
N SER A 132 5.70 7.53 -19.23
CA SER A 132 5.86 8.82 -19.88
C SER A 132 4.53 9.60 -19.93
N LYS A 133 4.63 10.92 -20.06
CA LYS A 133 3.46 11.81 -20.16
C LYS A 133 2.55 11.43 -21.33
N GLU A 134 3.13 11.02 -22.46
CA GLU A 134 2.39 10.61 -23.66
C GLU A 134 1.51 9.39 -23.38
N ARG A 135 2.00 8.43 -22.58
CA ARG A 135 1.22 7.27 -22.16
C ARG A 135 0.17 7.61 -21.10
N LEU A 136 0.47 8.57 -20.23
CA LEU A 136 -0.47 9.03 -19.20
C LEU A 136 -1.70 9.74 -19.78
N VAL A 137 -1.56 10.41 -20.93
CA VAL A 137 -2.69 11.08 -21.60
C VAL A 137 -3.45 10.15 -22.56
N ASP A 138 -2.91 8.97 -22.88
CA ASP A 138 -3.58 7.97 -23.70
C ASP A 138 -4.64 7.23 -22.88
N LYS A 139 -5.90 7.66 -23.04
CA LYS A 139 -7.05 7.06 -22.36
C LYS A 139 -7.23 5.57 -22.65
N SER A 140 -6.87 5.12 -23.86
CA SER A 140 -6.98 3.70 -24.22
C SER A 140 -5.96 2.88 -23.44
N PHE A 141 -4.72 3.36 -23.40
CA PHE A 141 -3.66 2.73 -22.61
C PHE A 141 -3.99 2.71 -21.12
N ILE A 142 -4.45 3.83 -20.54
CA ILE A 142 -4.77 3.91 -19.11
C ILE A 142 -5.90 2.96 -18.73
N LYS A 143 -6.92 2.82 -19.60
CA LYS A 143 -8.00 1.86 -19.39
C LYS A 143 -7.50 0.41 -19.37
N GLU A 144 -6.64 0.05 -20.32
CA GLU A 144 -6.06 -1.30 -20.37
C GLU A 144 -5.12 -1.56 -19.19
N LEU A 145 -4.31 -0.57 -18.80
CA LEU A 145 -3.46 -0.65 -17.62
C LEU A 145 -4.29 -0.83 -16.33
N GLY A 146 -5.35 -0.04 -16.16
CA GLY A 146 -6.26 -0.17 -15.02
C GLY A 146 -6.96 -1.52 -14.98
N ASN A 147 -7.36 -2.03 -16.15
CA ASN A 147 -7.89 -3.39 -16.29
C ASN A 147 -6.86 -4.45 -15.90
N ALA A 148 -5.62 -4.36 -16.41
CA ALA A 148 -4.56 -5.31 -16.10
C ALA A 148 -4.24 -5.34 -14.60
N ILE A 149 -4.09 -4.17 -13.95
CA ILE A 149 -3.86 -4.07 -12.51
C ILE A 149 -5.02 -4.69 -11.72
N TYR A 150 -6.26 -4.41 -12.14
CA TYR A 150 -7.43 -5.03 -11.51
C TYR A 150 -7.40 -6.55 -11.65
N MET A 151 -7.16 -7.09 -12.85
CA MET A 151 -7.08 -8.53 -13.06
C MET A 151 -5.99 -9.16 -12.20
N LEU A 152 -4.80 -8.55 -12.11
CA LEU A 152 -3.71 -9.00 -11.24
C LEU A 152 -4.06 -8.97 -9.73
N SER A 153 -5.04 -8.16 -9.33
CA SER A 153 -5.50 -8.09 -7.94
C SER A 153 -6.53 -9.16 -7.57
N VAL A 154 -7.23 -9.73 -8.55
CA VAL A 154 -8.30 -10.72 -8.33
C VAL A 154 -7.98 -12.11 -8.87
N GLU A 155 -7.03 -12.22 -9.81
CA GLU A 155 -6.61 -13.48 -10.41
C GLU A 155 -5.12 -13.77 -10.15
N PRO A 156 -4.78 -14.98 -9.66
CA PRO A 156 -3.39 -15.39 -9.54
C PRO A 156 -2.73 -15.54 -10.91
N LEU A 157 -1.69 -14.75 -11.17
CA LEU A 157 -0.87 -14.91 -12.37
C LEU A 157 0.09 -16.09 -12.21
N ARG A 158 -0.40 -17.31 -12.47
CA ARG A 158 0.34 -18.57 -12.22
C ARG A 158 1.74 -18.63 -12.85
N MET A 159 1.94 -17.96 -13.99
CA MET A 159 3.24 -17.91 -14.65
C MET A 159 4.29 -17.07 -13.91
N ALA A 160 3.83 -16.12 -13.11
CA ALA A 160 4.63 -15.19 -12.31
C ALA A 160 4.89 -15.68 -10.88
N MET A 161 4.14 -16.69 -10.44
CA MET A 161 4.23 -17.17 -9.07
C MET A 161 5.57 -17.87 -8.80
N GLU A 162 6.14 -17.59 -7.64
CA GLU A 162 7.38 -18.20 -7.16
C GLU A 162 7.18 -19.73 -7.06
N LYS A 163 8.19 -20.50 -7.46
CA LYS A 163 8.16 -21.96 -7.43
C LYS A 163 9.28 -22.46 -6.54
N THR A 164 8.99 -23.45 -5.70
CA THR A 164 10.00 -24.12 -4.87
C THR A 164 10.04 -25.61 -5.17
N LYS A 165 11.21 -26.22 -4.98
CA LYS A 165 11.38 -27.66 -5.03
C LYS A 165 11.08 -28.23 -3.64
N LYS A 166 10.06 -29.09 -3.54
CA LYS A 166 9.71 -29.81 -2.31
C LYS A 166 9.81 -31.31 -2.60
N GLY A 167 10.84 -31.96 -2.03
CA GLY A 167 11.25 -33.30 -2.45
C GLY A 167 11.71 -33.28 -3.91
N ASP A 168 11.11 -34.12 -4.76
CA ASP A 168 11.32 -34.12 -6.22
C ASP A 168 10.25 -33.40 -7.04
N ASN A 169 9.30 -32.74 -6.37
CA ASN A 169 8.24 -32.00 -7.04
C ASN A 169 8.56 -30.50 -7.07
N ILE A 170 8.24 -29.85 -8.19
CA ILE A 170 8.20 -28.38 -8.30
C ILE A 170 6.78 -27.94 -7.96
N VAL A 171 6.63 -27.18 -6.88
CA VAL A 171 5.34 -26.71 -6.39
C VAL A 171 5.31 -25.19 -6.48
N VAL A 172 4.16 -24.64 -6.87
CA VAL A 172 3.93 -23.19 -6.81
C VAL A 172 3.85 -22.79 -5.34
N GLU A 173 4.67 -21.84 -4.91
CA GLU A 173 4.59 -21.25 -3.58
C GLU A 173 3.33 -20.40 -3.51
N GLU A 174 2.30 -20.94 -2.88
CA GLU A 174 1.20 -20.14 -2.39
C GLU A 174 1.69 -19.47 -1.09
N ARG A 175 2.00 -18.18 -1.17
CA ARG A 175 2.42 -17.43 0.01
C ARG A 175 1.27 -17.47 1.02
N GLN A 176 1.54 -17.93 2.23
CA GLN A 176 0.60 -17.87 3.36
C GLN A 176 0.44 -16.42 3.83
N SER A 177 -0.11 -15.57 2.97
CA SER A 177 -0.55 -14.24 3.32
C SER A 177 -2.04 -14.17 3.10
N ILE A 178 -2.75 -13.72 4.14
CA ILE A 178 -4.19 -13.46 4.08
C ILE A 178 -4.52 -12.35 3.07
N HIS A 179 -3.55 -11.48 2.75
CA HIS A 179 -3.73 -10.37 1.84
C HIS A 179 -2.64 -10.37 0.75
N PRO A 180 -2.97 -10.69 -0.50
CA PRO A 180 -2.06 -10.53 -1.63
C PRO A 180 -1.97 -9.04 -1.99
N ARG A 181 -1.39 -8.21 -1.12
CA ARG A 181 -1.14 -6.80 -1.45
C ARG A 181 0.19 -6.71 -2.21
N ALA A 182 0.03 -6.47 -3.52
CA ALA A 182 1.01 -6.20 -4.57
C ALA A 182 2.08 -7.28 -4.79
N VAL A 183 1.89 -8.03 -5.87
CA VAL A 183 2.90 -8.88 -6.51
C VAL A 183 3.86 -7.96 -7.27
N SER A 184 5.15 -7.99 -6.93
CA SER A 184 6.20 -7.59 -7.87
C SER A 184 6.75 -8.87 -8.50
N GLU A 185 6.54 -9.05 -9.80
CA GLU A 185 7.45 -9.84 -10.64
C GLU A 185 8.85 -9.23 -10.57
#